data_AF-W2R2N9-F1
#
_entry.id   AF-W2R2N9-F1
#
_cell.length_a   1.000
_cell.length_b   1.000
_cell.length_c   1.000
_cell.angle_alpha   90.00
_cell.angle_beta   90.00
_cell.angle_gamma   90.00
#
_symmetry.space_group_name_H-M   'P 1'
#
loop_
_entity.id
_entity.type
_entity.pdbx_description
1 polymer ?
#
loop_
_entity_poly.entity_id
_entity_poly.type
_entity_poly.pdbx_seq_one_letter_code
_entity_poly.pdbx_strand_id
1 'polypeptide(L)'
;MEHKNFTYSVKSRYNGTVYYICSHFRSASCPARLIVKSSGSIEEVGEHACVRESETVIEATEEMREVLEALATTDMSVAPSAVWKAAIRHLHRKHGDNTSLRYLPRHRAVSFVKNVRKKLTGGDVFRAIELEPTVFVSPDDERPFLQFHYVYAHAGVIKRMIGFAHPDLLRLLKYPKNPLFVDCTFKVCPKPFAQLAVVMSYDPAFDLYLPIFYVLLPDKYQYTYWHLLDNVIMQCDLQVEPRYVMCDFELGLVNAVRQQFAGVPIVGCLFHWKQALRRKLIDLRIPKETVSHVMASGAIDVLTVIPIDEIAEKGIPFVRSRVDESGHRVKWDTFWRYFKRTWMRTYDPALWNVNAISETMDIVNRTNNALERFNRDLNESFSSAHPNLLAFMAVIKQKSKDHVELIEDIRHHRQEAPPHGNLITVEIPAAYRAFCEQQEQE
;
A
#
# COMPACT_ATOMS: atom_id res chain seq x y z
N MET A 1 64.09 -18.35 -24.92
CA MET A 1 64.27 -19.80 -25.14
C MET A 1 63.05 -20.47 -24.57
N GLU A 2 62.46 -21.39 -25.31
CA GLU A 2 61.41 -22.27 -24.78
C GLU A 2 62.00 -23.61 -24.41
N HIS A 3 61.61 -24.13 -23.26
CA HIS A 3 62.02 -25.44 -22.76
C HIS A 3 60.92 -25.99 -21.86
N LYS A 4 60.47 -27.23 -22.11
CA LYS A 4 59.41 -27.91 -21.35
C LYS A 4 58.19 -27.02 -21.05
N ASN A 5 57.64 -26.35 -22.07
CA ASN A 5 56.48 -25.44 -22.00
C ASN A 5 56.66 -24.16 -21.16
N PHE A 6 57.89 -23.81 -20.78
CA PHE A 6 58.18 -22.54 -20.13
C PHE A 6 59.06 -21.65 -21.01
N THR A 7 58.82 -20.36 -20.93
CA THR A 7 59.62 -19.32 -21.58
C THR A 7 60.69 -18.80 -20.63
N TYR A 8 61.90 -18.66 -21.16
CA TYR A 8 63.05 -18.14 -20.43
C TYR A 8 63.75 -17.02 -21.18
N SER A 9 64.19 -16.02 -20.40
CA SER A 9 64.95 -14.86 -20.87
C SER A 9 66.42 -15.01 -20.49
N VAL A 10 67.32 -14.55 -21.38
CA VAL A 10 68.77 -14.59 -21.10
C VAL A 10 69.09 -13.65 -19.95
N LYS A 11 69.76 -14.17 -18.92
CA LYS A 11 70.29 -13.38 -17.81
C LYS A 11 71.73 -12.95 -18.06
N SER A 12 72.59 -13.88 -18.48
CA SER A 12 74.01 -13.61 -18.73
C SER A 12 74.64 -14.67 -19.64
N ARG A 13 75.82 -14.36 -20.19
CA ARG A 13 76.66 -15.26 -20.98
C ARG A 13 78.09 -15.20 -20.45
N TYR A 14 78.72 -16.35 -20.22
CA TYR A 14 80.09 -16.44 -19.72
C TYR A 14 80.78 -17.72 -20.21
N ASN A 15 82.00 -17.61 -20.74
CA ASN A 15 82.82 -18.74 -21.23
C ASN A 15 82.03 -19.80 -22.03
N GLY A 16 81.23 -19.36 -23.01
CA GLY A 16 80.43 -20.25 -23.87
C GLY A 16 79.19 -20.86 -23.21
N THR A 17 78.91 -20.54 -21.94
CA THR A 17 77.70 -20.95 -21.21
C THR A 17 76.70 -19.79 -21.16
N VAL A 18 75.42 -20.08 -21.43
CA VAL A 18 74.32 -19.10 -21.38
C VAL A 18 73.41 -19.43 -20.20
N TYR A 19 73.20 -18.44 -19.33
CA TYR A 19 72.32 -18.55 -18.17
C TYR A 19 70.98 -17.89 -18.49
N TYR A 20 69.90 -18.64 -18.33
CA TYR A 20 68.54 -18.18 -18.53
C TYR A 20 67.77 -18.18 -17.20
N ILE A 21 66.83 -17.26 -17.06
CA ILE A 21 65.86 -17.21 -15.96
C ILE A 21 64.45 -17.30 -16.54
N CYS A 22 63.52 -17.90 -15.80
CA CYS A 22 62.12 -17.94 -16.20
C CYS A 22 61.62 -16.52 -16.52
N SER A 23 60.87 -16.36 -17.61
CA SER A 23 60.34 -15.05 -18.01
C SER A 23 59.40 -14.45 -16.94
N HIS A 24 58.84 -15.29 -16.06
CA HIS A 24 58.05 -14.87 -14.88
C HIS A 24 58.88 -14.69 -13.59
N PHE A 25 60.21 -14.65 -13.67
CA PHE A 25 61.10 -14.44 -12.51
C PHE A 25 60.74 -13.17 -11.72
N ARG A 26 60.38 -12.07 -12.40
CA ARG A 26 59.98 -10.82 -11.73
C ARG A 26 58.50 -10.76 -11.37
N SER A 27 57.62 -11.34 -12.18
CA SER A 27 56.16 -11.19 -12.02
C SER A 27 55.54 -12.21 -11.06
N ALA A 28 56.13 -13.40 -10.93
CA ALA A 28 55.67 -14.46 -10.04
C ALA A 28 56.74 -14.91 -9.03
N SER A 29 57.85 -14.14 -8.90
CA SER A 29 59.03 -14.52 -8.12
C SER A 29 59.51 -15.95 -8.40
N CYS A 30 59.36 -16.41 -9.65
CA CYS A 30 59.60 -17.80 -10.03
C CYS A 30 61.10 -18.12 -9.97
N PRO A 31 61.54 -19.14 -9.18
CA PRO A 31 62.96 -19.37 -8.97
C PRO A 31 63.66 -20.16 -10.09
N ALA A 32 62.91 -20.73 -11.04
CA ALA A 32 63.42 -21.60 -12.10
C ALA A 32 64.42 -20.91 -13.06
N ARG A 33 65.51 -21.63 -13.38
CA ARG A 33 66.61 -21.21 -14.25
C ARG A 33 67.06 -22.35 -15.17
N LEU A 34 67.66 -21.98 -16.30
CA LEU A 34 68.35 -22.93 -17.19
C LEU A 34 69.79 -22.50 -17.41
N ILE A 35 70.69 -23.47 -17.45
CA ILE A 35 72.10 -23.27 -17.78
C ILE A 35 72.39 -24.08 -19.04
N VAL A 36 72.71 -23.40 -20.13
CA VAL A 36 73.02 -24.04 -21.42
C VAL A 36 74.53 -23.95 -21.63
N LYS A 37 75.24 -25.07 -21.54
CA LYS A 37 76.71 -25.13 -21.69
C LYS A 37 77.11 -25.13 -23.17
N SER A 38 78.38 -24.81 -23.44
CA SER A 38 78.94 -24.80 -24.81
C SER A 38 78.87 -26.16 -25.52
N SER A 39 78.80 -27.27 -24.77
CA SER A 39 78.58 -28.62 -25.28
C SER A 39 77.14 -28.91 -25.73
N GLY A 40 76.21 -27.97 -25.53
CA GLY A 40 74.77 -28.15 -25.81
C GLY A 40 73.97 -28.81 -24.68
N SER A 41 74.61 -29.21 -23.57
CA SER A 41 73.89 -29.75 -22.41
C SER A 41 73.11 -28.66 -21.68
N ILE A 42 71.86 -28.97 -21.31
CA ILE A 42 70.96 -28.08 -20.58
C ILE A 42 70.82 -28.59 -19.13
N GLU A 43 71.10 -27.74 -18.15
CA GLU A 43 70.86 -28.02 -16.73
C GLU A 43 69.69 -27.17 -16.21
N GLU A 44 68.72 -27.82 -15.59
CA GLU A 44 67.54 -27.21 -14.96
C GLU A 44 67.83 -26.95 -13.48
N VAL A 45 67.64 -25.70 -13.03
CA VAL A 45 67.92 -25.30 -11.64
C VAL A 45 66.70 -24.60 -11.04
N GLY A 46 66.10 -25.22 -10.02
CA GLY A 46 64.92 -24.73 -9.31
C GLY A 46 63.59 -25.09 -9.98
N GLU A 47 62.55 -25.29 -9.19
CA GLU A 47 61.21 -25.64 -9.66
C GLU A 47 60.39 -24.40 -10.07
N HIS A 48 59.38 -24.60 -10.92
CA HIS A 48 58.50 -23.52 -11.37
C HIS A 48 57.43 -23.21 -10.32
N ALA A 49 57.46 -22.00 -9.76
CA ALA A 49 56.39 -21.46 -8.90
C ALA A 49 55.33 -20.65 -9.67
N CYS A 50 55.49 -20.51 -11.00
CA CYS A 50 54.59 -19.71 -11.86
C CYS A 50 53.37 -20.49 -12.39
N VAL A 51 53.19 -21.74 -11.98
CA VAL A 51 52.00 -22.53 -12.33
C VAL A 51 50.86 -22.11 -11.40
N ARG A 52 49.90 -21.33 -11.91
CA ARG A 52 48.62 -21.11 -11.23
C ARG A 52 47.63 -22.16 -11.74
N GLU A 53 47.04 -22.94 -10.84
CA GLU A 53 45.91 -23.82 -11.17
C GLU A 53 44.80 -22.98 -11.82
N SER A 54 44.30 -23.43 -12.96
CA SER A 54 43.18 -22.76 -13.61
C SER A 54 41.92 -22.98 -12.77
N GLU A 55 41.44 -21.94 -12.09
CA GLU A 55 40.07 -21.94 -11.56
C GLU A 55 39.11 -22.25 -12.71
N THR A 56 38.44 -23.40 -12.66
CA THR A 56 37.42 -23.77 -13.64
C THR A 56 36.23 -22.85 -13.48
N VAL A 57 36.08 -21.89 -14.39
CA VAL A 57 34.91 -20.99 -14.43
C VAL A 57 33.75 -21.72 -15.10
N ILE A 58 32.64 -21.90 -14.38
CA ILE A 58 31.42 -22.51 -14.95
C ILE A 58 30.64 -21.44 -15.73
N GLU A 59 30.32 -21.74 -16.99
CA GLU A 59 29.46 -20.88 -17.83
C GLU A 59 27.99 -21.17 -17.53
N ALA A 60 27.35 -20.32 -16.73
CA ALA A 60 25.97 -20.46 -16.27
C ALA A 60 25.00 -19.48 -16.96
N THR A 61 25.38 -18.91 -18.11
CA THR A 61 24.58 -17.87 -18.79
C THR A 61 23.20 -18.37 -19.26
N GLU A 62 23.12 -19.53 -19.91
CA GLU A 62 21.83 -20.07 -20.37
C GLU A 62 20.96 -20.55 -19.21
N GLU A 63 21.57 -21.24 -18.24
CA GLU A 63 20.89 -21.64 -17.02
C GLU A 63 20.31 -20.44 -16.27
N MET A 64 21.05 -19.33 -16.22
CA MET A 64 20.52 -18.09 -15.67
C MET A 64 19.29 -17.61 -16.45
N ARG A 65 19.24 -17.73 -17.78
CA ARG A 65 18.07 -17.32 -18.57
C ARG A 65 16.86 -18.17 -18.24
N GLU A 66 17.01 -19.48 -18.14
CA GLU A 66 15.93 -20.41 -17.76
C GLU A 66 15.35 -20.04 -16.39
N VAL A 67 16.22 -19.81 -15.40
CA VAL A 67 15.79 -19.39 -14.05
C VAL A 67 15.14 -18.01 -14.08
N LEU A 68 15.70 -17.06 -14.81
CA LEU A 68 15.12 -15.72 -14.97
C LEU A 68 13.73 -15.78 -15.64
N GLU A 69 13.54 -16.62 -16.64
CA GLU A 69 12.28 -16.80 -17.36
C GLU A 69 11.22 -17.43 -16.45
N ALA A 70 11.56 -18.52 -15.76
CA ALA A 70 10.68 -19.17 -14.79
C ALA A 70 10.25 -18.18 -13.68
N LEU A 71 11.20 -17.44 -13.08
CA LEU A 71 10.89 -16.46 -12.04
C LEU A 71 10.11 -15.25 -12.58
N ALA A 72 10.37 -14.83 -13.82
CA ALA A 72 9.69 -13.69 -14.43
C ALA A 72 8.22 -13.97 -14.76
N THR A 73 7.88 -15.24 -15.02
CA THR A 73 6.54 -15.74 -15.38
C THR A 73 5.74 -16.17 -14.16
N THR A 74 6.38 -16.73 -13.13
CA THR A 74 5.72 -17.24 -11.91
C THR A 74 5.15 -16.10 -11.05
N ASP A 75 5.93 -15.05 -10.83
CA ASP A 75 5.50 -13.89 -10.04
C ASP A 75 5.93 -12.58 -10.72
N MET A 76 4.95 -11.93 -11.36
CA MET A 76 5.18 -10.67 -12.05
C MET A 76 5.28 -9.46 -11.11
N SER A 77 4.90 -9.60 -9.83
CA SER A 77 4.96 -8.52 -8.83
C SER A 77 6.39 -8.20 -8.38
N VAL A 78 7.28 -9.20 -8.41
CA VAL A 78 8.68 -9.06 -7.99
C VAL A 78 9.42 -8.12 -8.95
N ALA A 79 10.14 -7.13 -8.38
CA ALA A 79 10.93 -6.20 -9.19
C ALA A 79 11.99 -6.95 -10.04
N PRO A 80 12.22 -6.58 -11.31
CA PRO A 80 13.20 -7.27 -12.16
C PRO A 80 14.62 -7.38 -11.56
N SER A 81 15.01 -6.40 -10.76
CA SER A 81 16.29 -6.42 -10.04
C SER A 81 16.34 -7.46 -8.92
N ALA A 82 15.20 -7.71 -8.26
CA ALA A 82 15.06 -8.75 -7.24
C ALA A 82 15.00 -10.15 -7.87
N VAL A 83 14.34 -10.29 -9.04
CA VAL A 83 14.39 -11.52 -9.85
C VAL A 83 15.83 -11.90 -10.19
N TRP A 84 16.64 -10.93 -10.62
CA TRP A 84 18.08 -11.15 -10.87
C TRP A 84 18.84 -11.63 -9.62
N LYS A 85 18.59 -11.02 -8.45
CA LYS A 85 19.21 -11.45 -7.19
C LYS A 85 18.79 -12.88 -6.81
N ALA A 86 17.52 -13.24 -7.04
CA ALA A 86 17.02 -14.57 -6.77
C ALA A 86 17.65 -15.63 -7.71
N ALA A 87 17.80 -15.30 -8.99
CA ALA A 87 18.47 -16.17 -9.96
C ALA A 87 19.93 -16.42 -9.58
N ILE A 88 20.67 -15.39 -9.14
CA ILE A 88 22.05 -15.56 -8.65
C ILE A 88 22.10 -16.50 -7.44
N ARG A 89 21.22 -16.30 -6.45
CA ARG A 89 21.15 -17.19 -5.28
C ARG A 89 20.84 -18.63 -5.67
N HIS A 90 19.99 -18.83 -6.68
CA HIS A 90 19.68 -20.17 -7.20
C HIS A 90 20.93 -20.84 -7.80
N LEU A 91 21.69 -20.12 -8.63
CA LEU A 91 22.90 -20.64 -9.25
C LEU A 91 23.98 -21.00 -8.23
N HIS A 92 24.25 -20.12 -7.25
CA HIS A 92 25.24 -20.41 -6.20
C HIS A 92 24.80 -21.57 -5.30
N ARG A 93 23.50 -21.70 -4.99
CA ARG A 93 22.99 -22.87 -4.25
C ARG A 93 23.20 -24.17 -5.02
N LYS A 94 23.10 -24.15 -6.35
CA LYS A 94 23.25 -25.34 -7.18
C LYS A 94 24.72 -25.73 -7.42
N HIS A 95 25.59 -24.75 -7.67
CA HIS A 95 26.99 -24.98 -8.06
C HIS A 95 28.00 -24.82 -6.91
N GLY A 96 27.54 -24.37 -5.74
CA GLY A 96 28.37 -24.07 -4.57
C GLY A 96 28.75 -22.59 -4.48
N ASP A 97 28.78 -22.05 -3.26
CA ASP A 97 28.99 -20.62 -3.01
C ASP A 97 30.40 -20.13 -3.42
N ASN A 98 31.40 -21.02 -3.36
CA ASN A 98 32.80 -20.71 -3.70
C ASN A 98 33.15 -20.94 -5.18
N THR A 99 32.17 -21.25 -6.02
CA THR A 99 32.41 -21.56 -7.43
C THR A 99 32.41 -20.31 -8.29
N SER A 100 33.45 -20.14 -9.12
CA SER A 100 33.55 -19.04 -10.08
C SER A 100 32.53 -19.23 -11.23
N LEU A 101 31.42 -18.49 -11.19
CA LEU A 101 30.36 -18.56 -12.21
C LEU A 101 30.44 -17.38 -13.18
N ARG A 102 30.32 -17.64 -14.48
CA ARG A 102 30.02 -16.61 -15.48
C ARG A 102 28.53 -16.62 -15.82
N TYR A 103 27.86 -15.48 -15.65
CA TYR A 103 26.41 -15.35 -15.88
C TYR A 103 26.04 -13.94 -16.36
N LEU A 104 24.75 -13.75 -16.69
CA LEU A 104 24.26 -12.48 -17.22
C LEU A 104 24.46 -11.29 -16.25
N PRO A 105 25.11 -10.21 -16.71
CA PRO A 105 25.22 -8.98 -15.92
C PRO A 105 23.83 -8.42 -15.59
N ARG A 106 23.72 -7.78 -14.40
CA ARG A 106 22.46 -7.24 -13.87
C ARG A 106 21.62 -6.48 -14.88
N HIS A 107 22.22 -5.56 -15.65
CA HIS A 107 21.49 -4.74 -16.62
C HIS A 107 20.87 -5.59 -17.74
N ARG A 108 21.57 -6.61 -18.24
CA ARG A 108 21.06 -7.51 -19.29
C ARG A 108 19.97 -8.42 -18.75
N ALA A 109 20.16 -8.99 -17.56
CA ALA A 109 19.16 -9.82 -16.91
C ALA A 109 17.88 -9.03 -16.60
N VAL A 110 18.00 -7.80 -16.10
CA VAL A 110 16.85 -6.92 -15.87
C VAL A 110 16.11 -6.61 -17.17
N SER A 111 16.82 -6.31 -18.26
CA SER A 111 16.22 -6.11 -19.59
C SER A 111 15.55 -7.38 -20.12
N PHE A 112 16.17 -8.54 -19.90
CA PHE A 112 15.61 -9.84 -20.27
C PHE A 112 14.27 -10.09 -19.55
N VAL A 113 14.22 -9.94 -18.23
CA VAL A 113 12.99 -10.09 -17.42
C VAL A 113 11.90 -9.13 -17.91
N LYS A 114 12.25 -7.87 -18.17
CA LYS A 114 11.30 -6.88 -18.72
C LYS A 114 10.75 -7.31 -20.08
N ASN A 115 11.59 -7.86 -20.95
CA ASN A 115 11.19 -8.32 -22.29
C ASN A 115 10.30 -9.57 -22.22
N VAL A 116 10.62 -10.53 -21.35
CA VAL A 116 9.78 -11.72 -21.11
C VAL A 116 8.38 -11.28 -20.66
N ARG A 117 8.30 -10.44 -19.62
CA ARG A 117 7.02 -9.91 -19.12
C ARG A 117 6.27 -9.11 -20.19
N LYS A 118 6.97 -8.27 -20.96
CA LYS A 118 6.37 -7.51 -22.06
C LYS A 118 5.77 -8.42 -23.14
N LYS A 119 6.41 -9.54 -23.48
CA LYS A 119 5.87 -10.51 -24.44
C LYS A 119 4.59 -11.16 -23.93
N LEU A 120 4.57 -11.58 -22.67
CA LEU A 120 3.40 -12.20 -22.03
C LEU A 120 2.20 -11.26 -21.97
N THR A 121 2.43 -10.02 -21.56
CA THR A 121 1.35 -9.06 -21.32
C THR A 121 1.00 -8.23 -22.57
N GLY A 122 1.72 -8.42 -23.68
CA GLY A 122 1.66 -7.51 -24.83
C GLY A 122 2.17 -6.10 -24.50
N GLY A 123 2.79 -5.90 -23.35
CA GLY A 123 3.17 -4.58 -22.82
C GLY A 123 2.07 -3.86 -22.05
N ASP A 124 0.89 -4.48 -21.88
CA ASP A 124 -0.22 -3.92 -21.12
C ASP A 124 -0.22 -4.49 -19.68
N VAL A 125 0.05 -3.63 -18.70
CA VAL A 125 0.04 -4.00 -17.28
C VAL A 125 -1.34 -4.47 -16.81
N PHE A 126 -2.41 -4.03 -17.46
CA PHE A 126 -3.77 -4.44 -17.11
C PHE A 126 -4.05 -5.87 -17.56
N ARG A 127 -3.51 -6.29 -18.71
CA ARG A 127 -3.56 -7.70 -19.11
C ARG A 127 -2.85 -8.60 -18.10
N ALA A 128 -1.80 -8.11 -17.45
CA ALA A 128 -1.04 -8.89 -16.47
C ALA A 128 -1.88 -9.32 -15.26
N ILE A 129 -2.83 -8.50 -14.80
CA ILE A 129 -3.68 -8.82 -13.65
C ILE A 129 -4.85 -9.74 -14.01
N GLU A 130 -5.18 -9.86 -15.29
CA GLU A 130 -6.25 -10.73 -15.82
C GLU A 130 -5.76 -12.16 -16.09
N LEU A 131 -4.44 -12.37 -16.14
CA LEU A 131 -3.83 -13.66 -16.45
C LEU A 131 -3.57 -14.49 -15.21
N GLU A 132 -3.60 -15.81 -15.37
CA GLU A 132 -3.15 -16.76 -14.36
C GLU A 132 -1.63 -16.65 -14.12
N PRO A 133 -1.16 -16.89 -12.88
CA PRO A 133 -1.94 -17.12 -11.65
C PRO A 133 -2.39 -15.81 -10.96
N THR A 134 -2.13 -14.65 -11.60
CA THR A 134 -2.29 -13.33 -10.98
C THR A 134 -3.75 -13.01 -10.66
N VAL A 135 -4.69 -13.45 -11.47
CA VAL A 135 -6.13 -13.18 -11.30
C VAL A 135 -6.74 -13.82 -10.03
N PHE A 136 -6.20 -14.95 -9.57
CA PHE A 136 -6.75 -15.76 -8.47
C PHE A 136 -6.28 -15.32 -7.08
N VAL A 137 -6.91 -15.79 -6.01
CA VAL A 137 -6.48 -15.53 -4.63
C VAL A 137 -5.06 -16.05 -4.40
N SER A 138 -4.79 -17.30 -4.76
CA SER A 138 -3.48 -17.93 -4.64
C SER A 138 -3.35 -19.12 -5.61
N PRO A 139 -2.17 -19.74 -5.76
CA PRO A 139 -2.04 -20.98 -6.53
C PRO A 139 -2.91 -22.13 -6.00
N ASP A 140 -3.23 -22.13 -4.70
CA ASP A 140 -4.05 -23.16 -4.04
C ASP A 140 -5.55 -22.77 -3.96
N ASP A 141 -5.90 -21.55 -4.39
CA ASP A 141 -7.26 -21.02 -4.40
C ASP A 141 -7.52 -20.26 -5.69
N GLU A 142 -8.05 -20.99 -6.68
CA GLU A 142 -8.37 -20.53 -8.03
C GLU A 142 -9.62 -19.63 -8.10
N ARG A 143 -10.19 -19.21 -6.97
CA ARG A 143 -11.27 -18.22 -6.99
C ARG A 143 -10.71 -16.85 -7.39
N PRO A 144 -11.40 -16.07 -8.24
CA PRO A 144 -10.91 -14.76 -8.65
C PRO A 144 -10.76 -13.80 -7.47
N PHE A 145 -9.60 -13.14 -7.37
CA PHE A 145 -9.38 -12.01 -6.48
C PHE A 145 -9.66 -10.68 -7.19
N LEU A 146 -9.38 -10.62 -8.50
CA LEU A 146 -9.88 -9.57 -9.38
C LEU A 146 -11.39 -9.78 -9.59
N GLN A 147 -12.21 -8.88 -9.05
CA GLN A 147 -13.67 -8.99 -9.15
C GLN A 147 -14.22 -8.28 -10.38
N PHE A 148 -13.66 -7.11 -10.71
CA PHE A 148 -14.06 -6.38 -11.91
C PHE A 148 -12.93 -5.52 -12.47
N HIS A 149 -12.93 -5.41 -13.79
CA HIS A 149 -12.16 -4.44 -14.54
C HIS A 149 -13.13 -3.68 -15.43
N TYR A 150 -13.59 -2.53 -14.94
CA TYR A 150 -14.73 -1.81 -15.50
C TYR A 150 -14.27 -0.59 -16.29
N VAL A 151 -14.74 -0.49 -17.52
CA VAL A 151 -14.42 0.58 -18.46
C VAL A 151 -15.71 1.28 -18.87
N TYR A 152 -15.74 2.60 -18.75
CA TYR A 152 -16.89 3.41 -19.12
C TYR A 152 -16.45 4.74 -19.73
N ALA A 153 -17.30 5.33 -20.55
CA ALA A 153 -17.07 6.65 -21.12
C ALA A 153 -17.79 7.72 -20.30
N HIS A 154 -17.12 8.83 -20.01
CA HIS A 154 -17.75 9.99 -19.39
C HIS A 154 -17.16 11.27 -19.98
N ALA A 155 -18.03 12.16 -20.47
CA ALA A 155 -17.64 13.40 -21.15
C ALA A 155 -16.61 13.17 -22.29
N GLY A 156 -16.82 12.11 -23.09
CA GLY A 156 -15.94 11.77 -24.22
C GLY A 156 -14.59 11.14 -23.85
N VAL A 157 -14.33 10.91 -22.57
CA VAL A 157 -13.09 10.28 -22.08
C VAL A 157 -13.38 8.87 -21.59
N ILE A 158 -12.60 7.89 -22.07
CA ILE A 158 -12.63 6.52 -21.55
C ILE A 158 -11.94 6.50 -20.18
N LYS A 159 -12.65 5.98 -19.19
CA LYS A 159 -12.20 5.81 -17.82
C LYS A 159 -12.18 4.34 -17.47
N ARG A 160 -11.27 3.99 -16.56
CA ARG A 160 -11.03 2.62 -16.11
C ARG A 160 -11.03 2.59 -14.59
N MET A 161 -11.69 1.60 -14.02
CA MET A 161 -11.60 1.26 -12.60
C MET A 161 -11.39 -0.24 -12.44
N ILE A 162 -10.75 -0.63 -11.35
CA ILE A 162 -10.41 -2.03 -11.08
C ILE A 162 -10.72 -2.34 -9.63
N GLY A 163 -11.53 -3.37 -9.40
CA GLY A 163 -11.93 -3.81 -8.08
C GLY A 163 -11.37 -5.18 -7.73
N PHE A 164 -10.81 -5.27 -6.54
CA PHE A 164 -10.28 -6.51 -5.98
C PHE A 164 -10.96 -6.82 -4.65
N ALA A 165 -11.22 -8.09 -4.39
CA ALA A 165 -11.75 -8.56 -3.11
C ALA A 165 -11.44 -10.04 -2.92
N HIS A 166 -11.34 -10.46 -1.66
CA HIS A 166 -11.27 -11.87 -1.32
C HIS A 166 -12.68 -12.49 -1.27
N PRO A 167 -12.94 -13.61 -1.96
CA PRO A 167 -14.26 -14.24 -2.01
C PRO A 167 -14.90 -14.50 -0.63
N ASP A 168 -14.11 -14.96 0.34
CA ASP A 168 -14.61 -15.24 1.70
C ASP A 168 -15.00 -13.98 2.50
N LEU A 169 -14.54 -12.80 2.08
CA LEU A 169 -14.89 -11.52 2.72
C LEU A 169 -16.09 -10.85 2.04
N LEU A 170 -16.36 -11.15 0.76
CA LEU A 170 -17.51 -10.62 0.01
C LEU A 170 -18.85 -10.90 0.69
N ARG A 171 -18.98 -12.09 1.31
CA ARG A 171 -20.20 -12.51 2.02
C ARG A 171 -20.65 -11.51 3.09
N LEU A 172 -19.73 -10.75 3.68
CA LEU A 172 -20.03 -9.78 4.74
C LEU A 172 -20.89 -8.63 4.25
N LEU A 173 -20.78 -8.25 2.97
CA LEU A 173 -21.63 -7.22 2.35
C LEU A 173 -23.03 -7.72 2.00
N LYS A 174 -23.21 -9.05 1.93
CA LYS A 174 -24.50 -9.69 1.66
C LYS A 174 -25.36 -9.84 2.91
N TYR A 175 -24.78 -9.64 4.11
CA TYR A 175 -25.57 -9.66 5.33
C TYR A 175 -26.46 -8.41 5.40
N PRO A 176 -27.78 -8.58 5.60
CA PRO A 176 -28.70 -7.46 5.61
C PRO A 176 -28.40 -6.54 6.79
N LYS A 177 -28.53 -5.24 6.56
CA LYS A 177 -28.36 -4.19 7.58
C LYS A 177 -26.97 -4.21 8.24
N ASN A 178 -25.95 -4.66 7.52
CA ASN A 178 -24.55 -4.52 7.95
C ASN A 178 -24.06 -3.09 7.63
N PRO A 179 -23.30 -2.41 8.51
CA PRO A 179 -22.82 -1.07 8.20
C PRO A 179 -21.71 -1.11 7.14
N LEU A 180 -21.73 -0.14 6.23
CA LEU A 180 -20.74 0.00 5.17
C LEU A 180 -19.84 1.20 5.46
N PHE A 181 -18.53 1.04 5.31
CA PHE A 181 -17.55 2.10 5.49
C PHE A 181 -16.80 2.29 4.18
N VAL A 182 -16.71 3.52 3.69
CA VAL A 182 -16.00 3.86 2.44
C VAL A 182 -15.01 4.99 2.72
N ASP A 183 -13.74 4.75 2.44
CA ASP A 183 -12.67 5.74 2.58
C ASP A 183 -11.70 5.67 1.41
N CYS A 184 -11.18 6.84 1.02
CA CYS A 184 -10.30 6.99 -0.13
C CYS A 184 -8.90 7.42 0.31
N THR A 185 -7.87 6.76 -0.25
CA THR A 185 -6.46 7.08 0.03
C THR A 185 -5.62 7.24 -1.24
N PHE A 186 -4.65 8.16 -1.18
CA PHE A 186 -3.85 8.59 -2.34
C PHE A 186 -2.46 7.94 -2.41
N LYS A 187 -1.83 7.73 -1.26
CA LYS A 187 -0.39 7.49 -1.14
C LYS A 187 0.05 6.17 -1.80
N VAL A 188 -0.80 5.15 -1.70
CA VAL A 188 -0.54 3.80 -2.23
C VAL A 188 -1.26 3.51 -3.54
N CYS A 189 -1.98 4.48 -4.10
CA CYS A 189 -2.70 4.29 -5.35
C CYS A 189 -1.71 4.11 -6.52
N PRO A 190 -1.74 2.97 -7.25
CA PRO A 190 -0.95 2.80 -8.46
C PRO A 190 -1.33 3.79 -9.54
N LYS A 191 -0.35 4.23 -10.34
CA LYS A 191 -0.62 4.98 -11.57
C LYS A 191 -1.24 4.06 -12.63
N PRO A 192 -2.16 4.53 -13.48
CA PRO A 192 -2.58 5.94 -13.67
C PRO A 192 -3.79 6.37 -12.81
N PHE A 193 -4.20 5.59 -11.83
CA PHE A 193 -5.38 5.90 -11.01
C PHE A 193 -5.13 7.08 -10.07
N ALA A 194 -6.20 7.83 -9.78
CA ALA A 194 -6.14 9.02 -8.93
C ALA A 194 -6.19 8.66 -7.44
N GLN A 195 -6.91 7.60 -7.07
CA GLN A 195 -7.09 7.17 -5.69
C GLN A 195 -7.49 5.70 -5.57
N LEU A 196 -7.25 5.15 -4.39
CA LEU A 196 -7.75 3.85 -3.95
C LEU A 196 -8.92 4.09 -3.00
N ALA A 197 -10.09 3.53 -3.30
CA ALA A 197 -11.18 3.42 -2.37
C ALA A 197 -11.14 2.06 -1.67
N VAL A 198 -11.31 2.05 -0.36
CA VAL A 198 -11.46 0.84 0.44
C VAL A 198 -12.89 0.78 0.95
N VAL A 199 -13.57 -0.32 0.66
CA VAL A 199 -14.91 -0.61 1.19
C VAL A 199 -14.75 -1.64 2.29
N MET A 200 -15.21 -1.30 3.49
CA MET A 200 -15.09 -2.08 4.70
C MET A 200 -16.47 -2.32 5.30
N SER A 201 -16.61 -3.42 6.03
CA SER A 201 -17.80 -3.70 6.83
C SER A 201 -17.42 -4.28 8.18
N TYR A 202 -18.38 -4.31 9.10
CA TYR A 202 -18.21 -4.88 10.42
C TYR A 202 -18.78 -6.31 10.44
N ASP A 203 -18.05 -7.26 11.00
CA ASP A 203 -18.53 -8.62 11.25
C ASP A 203 -18.91 -8.74 12.73
N PRO A 204 -20.21 -8.72 13.08
CA PRO A 204 -20.67 -8.81 14.46
C PRO A 204 -20.39 -10.18 15.10
N ALA A 205 -20.17 -11.23 14.30
CA ALA A 205 -19.90 -12.57 14.84
C ALA A 205 -18.49 -12.67 15.46
N PHE A 206 -17.54 -11.89 14.94
CA PHE A 206 -16.15 -11.90 15.39
C PHE A 206 -15.68 -10.55 15.96
N ASP A 207 -16.56 -9.55 16.03
CA ASP A 207 -16.25 -8.19 16.49
C ASP A 207 -15.09 -7.57 15.69
N LEU A 208 -15.18 -7.64 14.35
CA LEU A 208 -14.10 -7.23 13.44
C LEU A 208 -14.55 -6.21 12.40
N TYR A 209 -13.71 -5.21 12.15
CA TYR A 209 -13.84 -4.34 10.97
C TYR A 209 -12.93 -4.86 9.87
N LEU A 210 -13.51 -5.24 8.74
CA LEU A 210 -12.81 -5.97 7.68
C LEU A 210 -12.86 -5.20 6.37
N PRO A 211 -11.70 -4.88 5.75
CA PRO A 211 -11.66 -4.35 4.39
C PRO A 211 -12.05 -5.46 3.42
N ILE A 212 -13.03 -5.19 2.56
CA ILE A 212 -13.61 -6.18 1.66
C ILE A 212 -13.21 -5.88 0.22
N PHE A 213 -13.44 -4.65 -0.25
CA PHE A 213 -13.02 -4.22 -1.58
C PHE A 213 -11.87 -3.22 -1.55
N TYR A 214 -10.98 -3.38 -2.52
CA TYR A 214 -9.96 -2.42 -2.91
C TYR A 214 -10.24 -1.98 -4.34
N VAL A 215 -10.65 -0.73 -4.54
CA VAL A 215 -11.07 -0.23 -5.85
C VAL A 215 -10.19 0.93 -6.29
N LEU A 216 -9.49 0.73 -7.42
CA LEU A 216 -8.68 1.77 -8.05
C LEU A 216 -9.58 2.66 -8.91
N LEU A 217 -9.61 3.95 -8.58
CA LEU A 217 -10.49 4.93 -9.20
C LEU A 217 -9.74 5.88 -10.14
N PRO A 218 -10.32 6.19 -11.32
CA PRO A 218 -9.69 7.08 -12.28
C PRO A 218 -9.71 8.55 -11.84
N ASP A 219 -10.69 8.95 -11.04
CA ASP A 219 -10.88 10.31 -10.54
C ASP A 219 -11.84 10.33 -9.32
N LYS A 220 -12.32 11.54 -8.96
CA LYS A 220 -13.13 11.81 -7.76
C LYS A 220 -14.53 12.36 -8.07
N TYR A 221 -15.03 12.14 -9.28
CA TYR A 221 -16.36 12.64 -9.62
C TYR A 221 -17.45 11.76 -9.02
N GLN A 222 -18.62 12.36 -8.76
CA GLN A 222 -19.81 11.64 -8.31
C GLN A 222 -20.11 10.41 -9.17
N TYR A 223 -20.00 10.55 -10.49
CA TYR A 223 -20.26 9.46 -11.44
C TYR A 223 -19.29 8.28 -11.25
N THR A 224 -18.05 8.56 -10.88
CA THR A 224 -17.04 7.52 -10.57
C THR A 224 -17.38 6.79 -9.29
N TYR A 225 -17.82 7.50 -8.25
CA TYR A 225 -18.28 6.89 -7.00
C TYR A 225 -19.56 6.08 -7.18
N TRP A 226 -20.46 6.54 -8.05
CA TRP A 226 -21.66 5.80 -8.40
C TRP A 226 -21.30 4.44 -9.01
N HIS A 227 -20.38 4.41 -9.99
CA HIS A 227 -19.88 3.17 -10.60
C HIS A 227 -19.10 2.28 -9.64
N LEU A 228 -18.37 2.86 -8.69
CA LEU A 228 -17.73 2.08 -7.61
C LEU A 228 -18.77 1.30 -6.83
N LEU A 229 -19.82 1.97 -6.36
CA LEU A 229 -20.86 1.34 -5.55
C LEU A 229 -21.67 0.36 -6.39
N ASP A 230 -21.96 0.69 -7.65
CA ASP A 230 -22.67 -0.18 -8.59
C ASP A 230 -21.93 -1.51 -8.77
N ASN A 231 -20.63 -1.45 -9.05
CA ASN A 231 -19.83 -2.66 -9.21
C ASN A 231 -19.76 -3.46 -7.90
N VAL A 232 -19.63 -2.83 -6.73
CA VAL A 232 -19.67 -3.53 -5.44
C VAL A 232 -21.00 -4.25 -5.23
N ILE A 233 -22.12 -3.61 -5.54
CA ILE A 233 -23.47 -4.19 -5.45
C ILE A 233 -23.60 -5.38 -6.39
N MET A 234 -23.15 -5.25 -7.64
CA MET A 234 -23.20 -6.30 -8.66
C MET A 234 -22.36 -7.52 -8.27
N GLN A 235 -21.16 -7.32 -7.72
CA GLN A 235 -20.32 -8.42 -7.22
C GLN A 235 -20.88 -9.11 -5.97
N CYS A 236 -21.89 -8.51 -5.35
CA CYS A 236 -22.57 -9.04 -4.18
C CYS A 236 -24.00 -9.51 -4.53
N ASP A 237 -24.25 -9.89 -5.78
CA ASP A 237 -25.53 -10.42 -6.27
C ASP A 237 -26.74 -9.49 -6.00
N LEU A 238 -26.51 -8.17 -6.00
CA LEU A 238 -27.51 -7.14 -5.66
C LEU A 238 -28.01 -7.21 -4.20
N GLN A 239 -27.28 -7.89 -3.29
CA GLN A 239 -27.69 -8.11 -1.90
C GLN A 239 -27.09 -7.13 -0.89
N VAL A 240 -26.50 -6.02 -1.36
CA VAL A 240 -25.90 -5.02 -0.47
C VAL A 240 -26.99 -4.10 0.07
N GLU A 241 -27.43 -4.38 1.30
CA GLU A 241 -28.46 -3.60 1.99
C GLU A 241 -27.90 -2.99 3.29
N PRO A 242 -27.14 -1.88 3.21
CA PRO A 242 -26.47 -1.34 4.37
C PRO A 242 -27.45 -0.71 5.36
N ARG A 243 -27.18 -0.84 6.66
CA ARG A 243 -27.93 -0.11 7.71
C ARG A 243 -27.67 1.39 7.64
N TYR A 244 -26.40 1.74 7.46
CA TYR A 244 -25.92 3.08 7.18
C TYR A 244 -24.63 2.98 6.38
N VAL A 245 -24.28 4.07 5.70
CA VAL A 245 -22.99 4.21 5.03
C VAL A 245 -22.17 5.29 5.72
N MET A 246 -21.02 4.91 6.27
CA MET A 246 -20.05 5.86 6.79
C MET A 246 -19.04 6.23 5.71
N CYS A 247 -18.86 7.53 5.47
CA CYS A 247 -17.86 8.02 4.52
C CYS A 247 -17.27 9.36 4.97
N ASP A 248 -16.25 9.83 4.24
CA ASP A 248 -15.76 11.19 4.37
C ASP A 248 -16.75 12.22 3.77
N PHE A 249 -16.39 13.50 3.84
CA PHE A 249 -17.24 14.59 3.33
C PHE A 249 -16.97 14.92 1.86
N GLU A 250 -16.66 13.95 1.02
CA GLU A 250 -16.61 14.19 -0.42
C GLU A 250 -18.03 14.25 -1.01
N LEU A 251 -18.44 15.43 -1.48
CA LEU A 251 -19.80 15.66 -1.99
C LEU A 251 -20.18 14.67 -3.11
N GLY A 252 -19.22 14.31 -3.96
CA GLY A 252 -19.43 13.32 -5.01
C GLY A 252 -19.75 11.93 -4.45
N LEU A 253 -19.05 11.51 -3.39
CA LEU A 253 -19.29 10.22 -2.73
C LEU A 253 -20.64 10.24 -2.00
N VAL A 254 -20.92 11.29 -1.23
CA VAL A 254 -22.21 11.47 -0.53
C VAL A 254 -23.38 11.39 -1.49
N ASN A 255 -23.30 12.08 -2.63
CA ASN A 255 -24.37 12.05 -3.63
C ASN A 255 -24.50 10.68 -4.32
N ALA A 256 -23.39 9.99 -4.59
CA ALA A 256 -23.42 8.64 -5.14
C ALA A 256 -24.08 7.64 -4.18
N VAL A 257 -23.75 7.72 -2.88
CA VAL A 257 -24.39 6.91 -1.84
C VAL A 257 -25.88 7.17 -1.77
N ARG A 258 -26.32 8.44 -1.78
CA ARG A 258 -27.76 8.79 -1.80
C ARG A 258 -28.51 8.22 -2.99
N GLN A 259 -27.85 8.14 -4.15
CA GLN A 259 -28.45 7.60 -5.37
C GLN A 259 -28.51 6.07 -5.34
N GLN A 260 -27.47 5.40 -4.87
CA GLN A 260 -27.39 3.93 -4.85
C GLN A 260 -28.17 3.29 -3.70
N PHE A 261 -28.21 3.97 -2.55
CA PHE A 261 -28.86 3.49 -1.34
C PHE A 261 -29.91 4.50 -0.87
N ALA A 262 -30.97 4.64 -1.66
CA ALA A 262 -32.04 5.58 -1.36
C ALA A 262 -32.65 5.32 0.04
N GLY A 263 -32.73 6.35 0.86
CA GLY A 263 -33.26 6.27 2.22
C GLY A 263 -32.31 5.66 3.26
N VAL A 264 -31.13 5.16 2.86
CA VAL A 264 -30.11 4.70 3.82
C VAL A 264 -29.40 5.92 4.43
N PRO A 265 -29.32 6.02 5.76
CA PRO A 265 -28.62 7.12 6.42
C PRO A 265 -27.11 7.11 6.14
N ILE A 266 -26.56 8.30 6.02
CA ILE A 266 -25.13 8.52 5.76
C ILE A 266 -24.52 9.15 7.01
N VAL A 267 -23.44 8.55 7.49
CA VAL A 267 -22.72 8.99 8.69
C VAL A 267 -21.36 9.55 8.26
N GLY A 268 -21.19 10.86 8.39
CA GLY A 268 -19.93 11.53 8.15
C GLY A 268 -18.90 11.18 9.22
N CYS A 269 -17.67 10.88 8.79
CA CYS A 269 -16.59 10.54 9.69
C CYS A 269 -16.20 11.72 10.62
N LEU A 270 -16.30 11.52 11.94
CA LEU A 270 -15.94 12.55 12.94
C LEU A 270 -14.48 13.00 12.82
N PHE A 271 -13.54 12.09 12.54
CA PHE A 271 -12.13 12.43 12.36
C PHE A 271 -11.94 13.39 11.19
N HIS A 272 -12.50 13.07 10.02
CA HIS A 272 -12.43 13.94 8.84
C HIS A 272 -13.13 15.29 9.07
N TRP A 273 -14.24 15.30 9.82
CA TRP A 273 -14.91 16.54 10.24
C TRP A 273 -14.00 17.41 11.10
N LYS A 274 -13.45 16.89 12.21
CA LYS A 274 -12.52 17.62 13.09
C LYS A 274 -11.26 18.04 12.32
N GLN A 275 -10.75 17.21 11.43
CA GLN A 275 -9.58 17.53 10.59
C GLN A 275 -9.86 18.70 9.64
N ALA A 276 -11.05 18.75 9.01
CA ALA A 276 -11.46 19.87 8.16
C ALA A 276 -11.60 21.18 8.96
N LEU A 277 -12.23 21.13 10.14
CA LEU A 277 -12.33 22.27 11.05
C LEU A 277 -10.96 22.77 11.52
N ARG A 278 -10.08 21.85 11.95
CA ARG A 278 -8.70 22.14 12.34
C ARG A 278 -7.94 22.85 11.23
N ARG A 279 -8.02 22.34 9.99
CA ARG A 279 -7.39 22.98 8.83
C ARG A 279 -7.88 24.41 8.63
N LYS A 280 -9.19 24.66 8.78
CA LYS A 280 -9.74 26.01 8.65
C LYS A 280 -9.27 26.96 9.75
N LEU A 281 -9.20 26.51 11.00
CA LEU A 281 -8.69 27.33 12.10
C LEU A 281 -7.21 27.70 11.90
N ILE A 282 -6.40 26.75 11.43
CA ILE A 282 -4.98 26.97 11.09
C ILE A 282 -4.85 27.96 9.93
N ASP A 283 -5.67 27.84 8.88
CA ASP A 283 -5.72 28.75 7.73
C ASP A 283 -6.04 30.20 8.18
N LEU A 284 -6.96 30.35 9.13
CA LEU A 284 -7.31 31.64 9.75
C LEU A 284 -6.24 32.16 10.74
N ARG A 285 -5.12 31.43 10.90
CA ARG A 285 -4.02 31.78 11.81
C ARG A 285 -4.49 31.93 13.27
N ILE A 286 -5.34 31.01 13.72
CA ILE A 286 -5.65 30.83 15.15
C ILE A 286 -4.46 30.13 15.82
N PRO A 287 -4.04 30.53 17.05
CA PRO A 287 -2.92 29.91 17.76
C PRO A 287 -3.09 28.39 17.93
N LYS A 288 -1.98 27.65 17.86
CA LYS A 288 -2.01 26.17 17.86
C LYS A 288 -2.57 25.60 19.16
N GLU A 289 -2.30 26.29 20.27
CA GLU A 289 -2.76 25.97 21.61
C GLU A 289 -4.29 26.07 21.66
N THR A 290 -4.84 27.19 21.19
CA THR A 290 -6.29 27.40 21.06
C THR A 290 -6.93 26.36 20.14
N VAL A 291 -6.33 26.07 18.99
CA VAL A 291 -6.81 25.02 18.08
C VAL A 291 -6.83 23.66 18.78
N SER A 292 -5.83 23.36 19.60
CA SER A 292 -5.76 22.09 20.33
C SER A 292 -6.86 21.96 21.39
N HIS A 293 -7.15 23.04 22.12
CA HIS A 293 -8.28 23.08 23.06
C HIS A 293 -9.63 22.89 22.37
N VAL A 294 -9.86 23.58 21.24
CA VAL A 294 -11.13 23.47 20.48
C VAL A 294 -11.31 22.07 19.89
N MET A 295 -10.22 21.41 19.51
CA MET A 295 -10.23 20.05 18.97
C MET A 295 -10.26 18.95 20.04
N ALA A 296 -10.19 19.29 21.33
CA ALA A 296 -10.31 18.33 22.43
C ALA A 296 -11.70 17.66 22.44
N SER A 297 -11.83 16.59 23.22
CA SER A 297 -13.12 15.93 23.44
C SER A 297 -14.03 16.77 24.32
N GLY A 298 -15.31 16.87 23.98
CA GLY A 298 -16.30 17.68 24.71
C GLY A 298 -16.23 19.18 24.42
N ALA A 299 -15.46 19.59 23.40
CA ALA A 299 -15.32 20.97 22.97
C ALA A 299 -16.19 21.20 21.72
N ILE A 300 -15.60 21.33 20.53
CA ILE A 300 -16.39 21.55 19.30
C ILE A 300 -17.23 20.33 18.89
N ASP A 301 -16.85 19.14 19.33
CA ASP A 301 -17.58 17.90 19.04
C ASP A 301 -18.88 17.76 19.85
N VAL A 302 -19.12 18.63 20.84
CA VAL A 302 -20.45 18.78 21.47
C VAL A 302 -21.53 19.07 20.42
N LEU A 303 -21.19 19.85 19.38
CA LEU A 303 -22.13 20.23 18.32
C LEU A 303 -22.67 19.02 17.55
N THR A 304 -22.02 17.87 17.69
CA THR A 304 -22.37 16.64 17.01
C THR A 304 -23.32 15.77 17.83
N VAL A 305 -23.59 16.10 19.10
CA VAL A 305 -24.42 15.30 20.02
C VAL A 305 -25.58 16.09 20.64
N ILE A 306 -25.71 17.36 20.32
CA ILE A 306 -26.85 18.20 20.71
C ILE A 306 -27.91 18.23 19.59
N PRO A 307 -29.18 18.57 19.88
CA PRO A 307 -30.21 18.78 18.87
C PRO A 307 -29.77 19.77 17.78
N ILE A 308 -30.14 19.49 16.52
CA ILE A 308 -29.68 20.28 15.36
C ILE A 308 -30.14 21.74 15.44
N ASP A 309 -31.36 21.97 15.90
CA ASP A 309 -31.96 23.29 16.09
C ASP A 309 -31.27 24.11 17.19
N GLU A 310 -30.67 23.44 18.19
CA GLU A 310 -29.90 24.11 19.23
C GLU A 310 -28.47 24.52 18.79
N ILE A 311 -27.95 23.98 17.69
CA ILE A 311 -26.55 24.21 17.26
C ILE A 311 -26.24 25.70 17.09
N ALA A 312 -27.10 26.44 16.39
CA ALA A 312 -26.83 27.83 16.03
C ALA A 312 -26.89 28.77 17.25
N GLU A 313 -27.95 28.62 18.05
CA GLU A 313 -28.32 29.58 19.10
C GLU A 313 -27.75 29.21 20.47
N LYS A 314 -27.52 27.93 20.76
CA LYS A 314 -27.00 27.46 22.06
C LYS A 314 -25.63 26.78 21.93
N GLY A 315 -25.49 25.90 20.94
CA GLY A 315 -24.26 25.12 20.69
C GLY A 315 -23.04 25.98 20.38
N ILE A 316 -23.14 26.87 19.39
CA ILE A 316 -22.04 27.76 19.02
C ILE A 316 -21.66 28.68 20.20
N PRO A 317 -22.59 29.38 20.87
CA PRO A 317 -22.26 30.16 22.07
C PRO A 317 -21.58 29.36 23.18
N PHE A 318 -22.01 28.13 23.45
CA PHE A 318 -21.34 27.24 24.39
C PHE A 318 -19.88 26.97 24.00
N VAL A 319 -19.61 26.67 22.72
CA VAL A 319 -18.22 26.45 22.28
C VAL A 319 -17.41 27.75 22.38
N ARG A 320 -18.01 28.91 22.09
CA ARG A 320 -17.34 30.22 22.22
C ARG A 320 -17.02 30.57 23.67
N SER A 321 -17.89 30.24 24.63
CA SER A 321 -17.63 30.49 26.05
C SER A 321 -16.47 29.67 26.63
N ARG A 322 -16.10 28.57 25.96
CA ARG A 322 -14.98 27.69 26.31
C ARG A 322 -13.64 28.11 25.73
N VAL A 323 -13.59 29.18 24.93
CA VAL A 323 -12.41 29.58 24.18
C VAL A 323 -12.17 31.08 24.34
N ASP A 324 -10.93 31.47 24.65
CA ASP A 324 -10.56 32.88 24.65
C ASP A 324 -10.44 33.42 23.21
N GLU A 325 -11.41 34.26 22.83
CA GLU A 325 -11.45 34.91 21.52
C GLU A 325 -10.94 36.36 21.53
N SER A 326 -10.56 36.90 22.70
CA SER A 326 -10.32 38.34 22.91
C SER A 326 -9.29 38.94 21.92
N GLY A 327 -8.22 38.21 21.60
CA GLY A 327 -7.21 38.62 20.61
C GLY A 327 -7.57 38.35 19.14
N HIS A 328 -8.65 37.61 18.85
CA HIS A 328 -8.92 37.04 17.52
C HIS A 328 -10.40 37.07 17.08
N ARG A 329 -11.24 37.91 17.69
CA ARG A 329 -12.70 37.95 17.47
C ARG A 329 -13.12 37.92 15.99
N VAL A 330 -12.51 38.75 15.14
CA VAL A 330 -12.83 38.80 13.69
C VAL A 330 -12.55 37.47 12.98
N LYS A 331 -11.47 36.77 13.37
CA LYS A 331 -11.12 35.46 12.81
C LYS A 331 -12.11 34.40 13.27
N TRP A 332 -12.53 34.44 14.54
CA TRP A 332 -13.57 33.56 15.07
C TRP A 332 -14.92 33.77 14.39
N ASP A 333 -15.35 35.01 14.19
CA ASP A 333 -16.58 35.29 13.45
C ASP A 333 -16.50 34.78 12.00
N THR A 334 -15.32 34.87 11.39
CA THR A 334 -15.06 34.31 10.06
C THR A 334 -15.12 32.78 10.07
N PHE A 335 -14.57 32.12 11.09
CA PHE A 335 -14.65 30.68 11.28
C PHE A 335 -16.11 30.22 11.44
N TRP A 336 -16.89 30.87 12.30
CA TRP A 336 -18.30 30.49 12.52
C TRP A 336 -19.19 30.78 11.31
N ARG A 337 -18.91 31.84 10.54
CA ARG A 337 -19.58 32.06 9.24
C ARG A 337 -19.25 30.95 8.24
N TYR A 338 -17.99 30.52 8.19
CA TYR A 338 -17.58 29.34 7.43
C TYR A 338 -18.30 28.08 7.93
N PHE A 339 -18.34 27.85 9.24
CA PHE A 339 -18.96 26.69 9.85
C PHE A 339 -20.43 26.58 9.46
N LYS A 340 -21.21 27.65 9.65
CA LYS A 340 -22.63 27.68 9.29
C LYS A 340 -22.84 27.44 7.79
N ARG A 341 -22.03 28.08 6.94
CA ARG A 341 -22.15 27.90 5.49
C ARG A 341 -21.83 26.45 5.06
N THR A 342 -20.74 25.88 5.58
CA THR A 342 -20.26 24.58 5.13
C THR A 342 -20.98 23.43 5.82
N TRP A 343 -21.08 23.44 7.15
CA TRP A 343 -21.57 22.32 7.95
C TRP A 343 -23.07 22.39 8.28
N MET A 344 -23.72 23.53 8.08
CA MET A 344 -25.17 23.63 8.29
C MET A 344 -25.98 23.85 7.01
N ARG A 345 -25.34 24.27 5.91
CA ARG A 345 -26.03 24.53 4.62
C ARG A 345 -25.55 23.63 3.50
N THR A 346 -24.23 23.49 3.30
CA THR A 346 -23.68 22.64 2.22
C THR A 346 -23.79 21.15 2.57
N TYR A 347 -23.33 20.76 3.75
CA TYR A 347 -23.59 19.45 4.32
C TYR A 347 -24.78 19.57 5.26
N ASP A 348 -25.76 18.70 5.06
CA ASP A 348 -26.88 18.55 5.98
C ASP A 348 -26.35 18.15 7.37
N PRO A 349 -26.71 18.87 8.45
CA PRO A 349 -26.36 18.49 9.81
C PRO A 349 -26.65 17.03 10.16
N ALA A 350 -27.72 16.45 9.60
CA ALA A 350 -28.06 15.03 9.80
C ALA A 350 -26.97 14.06 9.31
N LEU A 351 -26.03 14.51 8.46
CA LEU A 351 -24.89 13.70 8.05
C LEU A 351 -23.85 13.52 9.17
N TRP A 352 -23.67 14.50 10.05
CA TRP A 352 -22.55 14.50 11.01
C TRP A 352 -22.98 14.63 12.47
N ASN A 353 -24.23 15.05 12.71
CA ASN A 353 -24.86 15.09 14.01
C ASN A 353 -25.45 13.72 14.35
N VAL A 354 -24.96 13.08 15.40
CA VAL A 354 -25.40 11.74 15.81
C VAL A 354 -26.51 11.77 16.82
N ASN A 355 -26.84 12.92 17.43
CA ASN A 355 -28.12 13.02 18.10
C ASN A 355 -29.26 12.73 17.10
N ALA A 356 -29.26 13.41 15.96
CA ALA A 356 -30.22 13.16 14.88
C ALA A 356 -30.15 11.73 14.31
N ILE A 357 -28.95 11.18 14.11
CA ILE A 357 -28.83 9.80 13.58
C ILE A 357 -29.30 8.77 14.63
N SER A 358 -28.97 8.97 15.91
CA SER A 358 -29.31 8.04 17.01
C SER A 358 -30.79 7.95 17.29
N GLU A 359 -31.57 9.00 16.99
CA GLU A 359 -33.04 8.94 17.05
C GLU A 359 -33.62 7.93 16.07
N THR A 360 -32.89 7.59 15.01
CA THR A 360 -33.35 6.70 13.94
C THR A 360 -32.67 5.34 13.92
N MET A 361 -31.50 5.18 14.55
CA MET A 361 -30.78 3.89 14.61
C MET A 361 -29.65 3.85 15.66
N ASP A 362 -29.29 2.64 16.07
CA ASP A 362 -28.02 2.38 16.77
C ASP A 362 -26.83 2.45 15.82
N ILE A 363 -25.86 3.32 16.13
CA ILE A 363 -24.60 3.43 15.40
C ILE A 363 -23.52 2.60 16.10
N VAL A 364 -22.95 1.65 15.37
CA VAL A 364 -21.90 0.75 15.89
C VAL A 364 -20.64 1.53 16.24
N ASN A 365 -20.25 2.51 15.43
CA ASN A 365 -19.09 3.38 15.68
C ASN A 365 -19.17 4.69 14.87
N ARG A 366 -18.69 5.81 15.44
CA ARG A 366 -18.62 7.17 14.85
C ARG A 366 -17.27 7.49 14.22
N THR A 367 -16.29 6.68 14.57
CA THR A 367 -14.92 6.89 14.18
C THR A 367 -14.61 5.90 13.08
N ASN A 368 -14.13 6.42 11.95
CA ASN A 368 -13.56 5.61 10.89
C ASN A 368 -12.18 5.03 11.32
N ASN A 369 -11.94 4.88 12.63
CA ASN A 369 -10.65 4.55 13.21
C ASN A 369 -10.12 3.21 12.68
N ALA A 370 -11.00 2.23 12.49
CA ALA A 370 -10.61 0.94 11.94
C ALA A 370 -10.12 1.09 10.49
N LEU A 371 -10.86 1.81 9.65
CA LEU A 371 -10.51 2.03 8.25
C LEU A 371 -9.29 2.95 8.09
N GLU A 372 -9.15 3.97 8.96
CA GLU A 372 -7.97 4.85 9.00
C GLU A 372 -6.72 4.12 9.50
N ARG A 373 -6.86 3.26 10.52
CA ARG A 373 -5.79 2.38 10.99
C ARG A 373 -5.40 1.42 9.87
N PHE A 374 -6.37 0.83 9.20
CA PHE A 374 -6.12 -0.03 8.05
C PHE A 374 -5.41 0.74 6.92
N ASN A 375 -5.87 1.94 6.57
CA ASN A 375 -5.24 2.76 5.54
C ASN A 375 -3.80 3.14 5.90
N ARG A 376 -3.50 3.37 7.19
CA ARG A 376 -2.14 3.62 7.67
C ARG A 376 -1.25 2.37 7.55
N ASP A 377 -1.74 1.24 8.01
CA ASP A 377 -1.06 -0.06 7.91
C ASP A 377 -0.81 -0.46 6.45
N LEU A 378 -1.81 -0.26 5.58
CA LEU A 378 -1.69 -0.44 4.14
C LEU A 378 -0.60 0.51 3.58
N ASN A 379 -0.59 1.78 3.98
CA ASN A 379 0.42 2.75 3.57
C ASN A 379 1.85 2.38 4.01
N GLU A 380 2.00 1.74 5.17
CA GLU A 380 3.28 1.28 5.72
C GLU A 380 3.77 -0.01 5.05
N SER A 381 2.85 -0.78 4.46
CA SER A 381 3.17 -2.02 3.73
C SER A 381 3.89 -1.80 2.39
N PHE A 382 3.98 -0.55 1.90
CA PHE A 382 4.66 -0.21 0.65
C PHE A 382 5.95 0.57 0.87
N SER A 383 7.03 0.11 0.25
CA SER A 383 8.34 0.79 0.30
C SER A 383 8.43 2.06 -0.54
N SER A 384 7.46 2.31 -1.43
CA SER A 384 7.41 3.47 -2.31
C SER A 384 5.99 4.01 -2.43
N ALA A 385 5.86 5.34 -2.53
CA ALA A 385 4.63 5.96 -2.98
C ALA A 385 4.31 5.49 -4.42
N HIS A 386 3.05 5.19 -4.70
CA HIS A 386 2.57 4.70 -6.00
C HIS A 386 3.27 3.41 -6.49
N PRO A 387 3.07 2.28 -5.79
CA PRO A 387 3.57 0.97 -6.23
C PRO A 387 3.08 0.63 -7.65
N ASN A 388 3.81 -0.24 -8.34
CA ASN A 388 3.31 -0.82 -9.58
C ASN A 388 2.08 -1.72 -9.28
N LEU A 389 1.19 -1.87 -10.26
CA LEU A 389 -0.10 -2.54 -10.07
C LEU A 389 0.02 -3.99 -9.55
N LEU A 390 1.04 -4.73 -9.97
CA LEU A 390 1.23 -6.13 -9.56
C LEU A 390 1.75 -6.22 -8.12
N ALA A 391 2.68 -5.35 -7.74
CA ALA A 391 3.12 -5.23 -6.34
C ALA A 391 1.98 -4.75 -5.43
N PHE A 392 1.14 -3.83 -5.92
CA PHE A 392 -0.08 -3.42 -5.22
C PHE A 392 -1.00 -4.61 -4.96
N MET A 393 -1.34 -5.36 -6.02
CA MET A 393 -2.22 -6.53 -5.93
C MET A 393 -1.67 -7.59 -4.98
N ALA A 394 -0.37 -7.86 -5.00
CA ALA A 394 0.27 -8.82 -4.09
C ALA A 394 0.09 -8.43 -2.61
N VAL A 395 0.28 -7.14 -2.28
CA VAL A 395 0.10 -6.65 -0.89
C VAL A 395 -1.35 -6.76 -0.45
N ILE A 396 -2.32 -6.33 -1.26
CA ILE A 396 -3.74 -6.39 -0.86
C ILE A 396 -4.26 -7.83 -0.80
N LYS A 397 -3.73 -8.76 -1.60
CA LYS A 397 -4.00 -10.20 -1.45
C LYS A 397 -3.51 -10.71 -0.10
N GLN A 398 -2.26 -10.41 0.24
CA GLN A 398 -1.70 -10.83 1.53
C GLN A 398 -2.52 -10.25 2.69
N LYS A 399 -2.83 -8.94 2.66
CA LYS A 399 -3.69 -8.32 3.68
C LYS A 399 -5.04 -9.02 3.76
N SER A 400 -5.69 -9.32 2.64
CA SER A 400 -6.99 -10.00 2.67
C SER A 400 -6.90 -11.40 3.26
N LYS A 401 -5.82 -12.13 2.95
CA LYS A 401 -5.54 -13.45 3.53
C LYS A 401 -5.33 -13.36 5.04
N ASP A 402 -4.54 -12.39 5.51
CA ASP A 402 -4.31 -12.14 6.94
C ASP A 402 -5.64 -11.90 7.69
N HIS A 403 -6.61 -11.22 7.08
CA HIS A 403 -7.94 -11.00 7.67
C HIS A 403 -8.77 -12.28 7.72
N VAL A 404 -8.70 -13.15 6.71
CA VAL A 404 -9.37 -14.44 6.72
C VAL A 404 -8.77 -15.35 7.79
N GLU A 405 -7.44 -15.39 7.90
CA GLU A 405 -6.73 -16.12 8.95
C GLU A 405 -7.11 -15.60 10.35
N LEU A 406 -7.21 -14.28 10.54
CA LEU A 406 -7.67 -13.68 11.80
C LEU A 406 -9.10 -14.13 12.17
N ILE A 407 -10.02 -14.23 11.22
CA ILE A 407 -11.37 -14.74 11.46
C ILE A 407 -11.31 -16.19 11.96
N GLU A 408 -10.51 -17.04 11.33
CA GLU A 408 -10.36 -18.44 11.74
C GLU A 408 -9.67 -18.55 13.10
N ASP A 409 -8.67 -17.70 13.39
CA ASP A 409 -8.00 -17.67 14.69
C ASP A 409 -8.95 -17.30 15.81
N ILE A 410 -9.82 -16.29 15.62
CA ILE A 410 -10.85 -15.93 16.60
C ILE A 410 -11.89 -17.04 16.74
N ARG A 411 -12.36 -17.60 15.62
CA ARG A 411 -13.33 -18.72 15.62
C ARG A 411 -12.82 -19.92 16.41
N HIS A 412 -11.53 -20.19 16.33
CA HIS A 412 -10.88 -21.30 17.03
C HIS A 412 -10.25 -20.92 18.36
N HIS A 413 -10.54 -19.72 18.88
CA HIS A 413 -10.03 -19.21 20.16
C HIS A 413 -8.49 -19.18 20.26
N ARG A 414 -7.79 -19.06 19.11
CA ARG A 414 -6.34 -18.85 19.04
C ARG A 414 -5.95 -17.39 19.29
N GLN A 415 -6.87 -16.46 19.03
CA GLN A 415 -6.69 -15.03 19.25
C GLN A 415 -8.00 -14.38 19.70
N GLU A 416 -7.91 -13.31 20.50
CA GLU A 416 -9.05 -12.45 20.83
C GLU A 416 -9.26 -11.35 19.77
N ALA A 417 -10.50 -10.89 19.64
CA ALA A 417 -10.82 -9.77 18.76
C ALA A 417 -10.02 -8.51 19.18
N PRO A 418 -9.43 -7.76 18.23
CA PRO A 418 -8.75 -6.51 18.54
C PRO A 418 -9.73 -5.51 19.18
N PRO A 419 -9.33 -4.81 20.25
CA PRO A 419 -10.20 -3.81 20.86
C PRO A 419 -10.49 -2.69 19.86
N HIS A 420 -11.77 -2.33 19.73
CA HIS A 420 -12.23 -1.15 19.01
C HIS A 420 -13.24 -0.37 19.86
N GLY A 421 -13.55 0.86 19.44
CA GLY A 421 -14.51 1.70 20.16
C GLY A 421 -15.88 1.02 20.31
N ASN A 422 -16.49 1.17 21.48
CA ASN A 422 -17.81 0.61 21.80
C ASN A 422 -18.95 1.31 21.02
N LEU A 423 -20.12 0.68 21.03
CA LEU A 423 -21.41 1.29 20.67
C LEU A 423 -21.57 2.66 21.33
N ILE A 424 -22.10 3.63 20.59
CA ILE A 424 -22.21 5.00 21.07
C ILE A 424 -23.51 5.21 21.81
N THR A 425 -23.39 5.59 23.07
CA THR A 425 -24.46 6.26 23.79
C THR A 425 -24.34 7.77 23.53
N VAL A 426 -25.37 8.38 22.96
CA VAL A 426 -25.40 9.83 22.77
C VAL A 426 -25.73 10.48 24.11
N GLU A 427 -24.70 10.96 24.79
CA GLU A 427 -24.86 11.73 26.03
C GLU A 427 -24.55 13.20 25.79
N ILE A 428 -25.58 14.04 25.92
CA ILE A 428 -25.42 15.49 25.95
C ILE A 428 -24.65 15.86 27.23
N PRO A 429 -23.48 16.51 27.15
CA PRO A 429 -22.67 16.80 28.32
C PRO A 429 -23.40 17.68 29.34
N ALA A 430 -23.27 17.35 30.64
CA ALA A 430 -23.88 18.10 31.73
C ALA A 430 -23.49 19.59 31.71
N ALA A 431 -22.26 19.89 31.32
CA ALA A 431 -21.75 21.24 31.16
C ALA A 431 -22.51 22.07 30.10
N TYR A 432 -23.01 21.41 29.04
CA TYR A 432 -23.84 22.07 28.03
C TYR A 432 -25.25 22.33 28.57
N ARG A 433 -25.84 21.36 29.28
CA ARG A 433 -27.17 21.54 29.90
C ARG A 433 -27.17 22.70 30.89
N ALA A 434 -26.19 22.75 31.79
CA ALA A 434 -26.03 23.84 32.75
C ALA A 434 -25.86 25.21 32.07
N PHE A 435 -25.15 25.26 30.93
CA PHE A 435 -25.02 26.50 30.15
C PHE A 435 -26.37 26.96 29.57
N CYS A 436 -27.18 26.03 29.07
CA CYS A 436 -28.50 26.35 28.53
C CYS A 436 -29.46 26.84 29.63
N GLU A 437 -29.45 26.19 30.79
CA GLU A 437 -30.26 26.59 31.96
C GLU A 437 -29.92 28.01 32.44
N GLN A 438 -28.64 28.41 32.37
CA GLN A 438 -28.20 29.78 32.71
C GLN A 438 -28.70 30.80 31.70
N GLN A 439 -28.69 30.49 30.40
CA GLN A 439 -29.20 31.40 29.37
C GLN A 439 -30.72 31.56 29.37
N GLU A 440 -31.46 30.60 29.92
CA GLU A 440 -32.92 30.69 30.05
C GLU A 440 -33.36 31.51 31.29
N GLN A 441 -32.42 31.81 32.21
CA GLN A 441 -32.66 32.61 33.42
C GLN A 441 -32.23 34.08 33.28
N GLU A 442 -31.45 34.41 32.25
CA GLU A 442 -31.04 35.78 31.86
C GLU A 442 -31.98 36.36 30.79
#